data_AF-A0A160FE50-F1
#
_entry.id   AF-A0A160FE50-F1
#
_cell.length_a   1.000
_cell.length_b   1.000
_cell.length_c   1.000
_cell.angle_alpha   90.00
_cell.angle_beta   90.00
_cell.angle_gamma   90.00
#
_symmetry.space_group_name_H-M   'P 1'
#
loop_
_entity.id
_entity.type
_entity.pdbx_description
1 polymer ?
#
loop_
_entity_poly.entity_id
_entity_poly.type
_entity_poly.pdbx_seq_one_letter_code
_entity_poly.pdbx_strand_id
1 'polypeptide(L)'
;MVKNIMEMKTGKNGIYCFTVDNRLEGWVPEQIIKKQGKHGVIVEDYTAKELDVEIGEQLIKCKELNGWYWMKKIETLEEGWVPIENVVELK
;
A
#
# COMPACT_ATOMS: atom_id res chain seq x y z
N MET A 1 -8.13 0.46 -7.24
CA MET A 1 -9.37 1.07 -6.71
C MET A 1 -9.78 2.18 -7.66
N VAL A 2 -11.00 2.16 -8.20
CA VAL A 2 -11.52 3.28 -9.01
C VAL A 2 -11.49 4.55 -8.18
N LYS A 3 -11.21 5.70 -8.81
CA LYS A 3 -11.10 7.04 -8.22
C LYS A 3 -12.37 7.41 -7.44
N ASN A 4 -12.46 6.98 -6.19
CA ASN A 4 -13.60 7.23 -5.33
C ASN A 4 -13.33 8.43 -4.44
N ILE A 5 -14.38 9.22 -4.21
CA ILE A 5 -14.41 10.22 -3.15
C ILE A 5 -14.55 9.46 -1.83
N MET A 6 -13.65 9.72 -0.89
CA MET A 6 -13.59 9.05 0.40
C MET A 6 -13.71 10.07 1.52
N GLU A 7 -14.36 9.70 2.63
CA GLU A 7 -14.18 10.38 3.91
C GLU A 7 -12.90 9.88 4.59
N MET A 8 -12.25 10.75 5.38
CA MET A 8 -10.89 10.51 5.87
C MET A 8 -10.79 10.76 7.38
N LYS A 9 -10.13 9.83 8.09
CA LYS A 9 -9.69 9.98 9.49
C LYS A 9 -8.17 9.80 9.59
N THR A 10 -7.50 10.69 10.30
CA THR A 10 -6.03 10.64 10.45
C THR A 10 -5.65 9.64 11.54
N GLY A 11 -4.69 8.75 11.26
CA GLY A 11 -4.07 7.86 12.23
C GLY A 11 -2.55 7.98 12.24
N LYS A 12 -1.87 7.10 13.00
CA LYS A 12 -0.41 7.18 13.23
C LYS A 12 0.43 6.85 11.99
N ASN A 13 -0.03 5.91 11.14
CA ASN A 13 0.74 5.36 10.01
C ASN A 13 0.03 5.52 8.66
N GLY A 14 -1.03 6.33 8.59
CA GLY A 14 -1.82 6.50 7.38
C GLY A 14 -3.13 7.22 7.63
N ILE A 15 -3.92 7.34 6.57
CA ILE A 15 -5.27 7.89 6.62
C ILE A 15 -6.24 6.72 6.46
N TYR A 16 -7.14 6.57 7.43
CA TYR A 16 -8.24 5.63 7.30
C TYR A 16 -9.30 6.27 6.41
N CYS A 17 -9.53 5.63 5.26
CA CYS A 17 -10.46 6.07 4.23
C CYS A 17 -11.64 5.11 4.18
N PHE A 18 -12.84 5.64 3.95
CA PHE A 18 -14.01 4.85 3.61
C PHE A 18 -14.79 5.51 2.48
N THR A 19 -15.35 4.70 1.58
CA THR A 19 -16.19 5.22 0.49
C THR A 19 -17.42 5.88 1.09
N VAL A 20 -17.93 6.92 0.43
CA VAL A 20 -19.14 7.63 0.89
C VAL A 20 -20.35 6.70 1.03
N ASP A 21 -20.40 5.60 0.27
CA ASP A 21 -21.42 4.54 0.38
C ASP A 21 -21.11 3.45 1.43
N ASN A 22 -20.02 3.59 2.18
CA ASN A 22 -19.52 2.68 3.21
C ASN A 22 -19.31 1.22 2.75
N ARG A 23 -19.11 0.98 1.45
CA ARG A 23 -18.85 -0.37 0.93
C ARG A 23 -17.39 -0.80 1.03
N LEU A 24 -16.46 0.14 1.06
CA LEU A 24 -15.03 -0.12 1.14
C LEU A 24 -14.40 0.81 2.17
N GLU A 25 -13.54 0.25 3.01
CA GLU A 25 -12.78 1.00 4.00
C GLU A 25 -11.38 0.40 4.18
N GLY A 26 -10.43 1.21 4.67
CA GLY A 26 -9.09 0.72 4.94
C GLY A 26 -8.07 1.84 5.16
N TRP A 27 -6.88 1.42 5.58
CA TRP A 27 -5.73 2.29 5.70
C TRP A 27 -5.12 2.57 4.33
N VAL A 28 -4.99 3.85 4.01
CA VAL A 28 -4.42 4.32 2.75
C VAL A 28 -3.24 5.25 3.07
N PRO A 29 -2.09 5.06 2.43
CA PRO A 29 -0.95 5.97 2.55
C PRO A 29 -1.36 7.39 2.16
N GLU A 30 -1.00 8.36 3.00
CA GLU A 30 -1.35 9.76 2.77
C GLU A 30 -0.82 10.29 1.43
N GLN A 31 0.33 9.77 0.98
CA GLN A 31 1.01 10.17 -0.25
C GLN A 31 0.16 9.96 -1.52
N ILE A 32 -0.76 9.01 -1.49
CA ILE A 32 -1.59 8.67 -2.66
C ILE A 32 -3.02 9.22 -2.53
N ILE A 33 -3.25 10.14 -1.58
CA ILE A 33 -4.53 10.80 -1.36
C ILE A 33 -4.42 12.27 -1.76
N LYS A 34 -5.18 12.66 -2.78
CA LYS A 34 -5.43 14.07 -3.07
C LYS A 34 -6.54 14.58 -2.17
N LYS A 35 -6.17 15.25 -1.08
CA LYS A 35 -7.10 15.85 -0.12
C LYS A 35 -7.91 16.99 -0.74
N GLN A 36 -9.19 17.05 -0.40
CA GLN A 36 -10.18 18.07 -0.79
C GLN A 36 -11.05 18.40 0.43
N GLY A 37 -10.50 19.17 1.37
CA GLY A 37 -11.14 19.46 2.65
C GLY A 37 -11.30 18.21 3.51
N LYS A 38 -12.54 17.86 3.87
CA LYS A 38 -12.87 16.64 4.65
C LYS A 38 -12.88 15.35 3.83
N HIS A 39 -12.83 15.47 2.50
CA HIS A 39 -12.83 14.33 1.58
C HIS A 39 -11.48 14.20 0.88
N GLY A 40 -11.23 13.05 0.26
CA GLY A 40 -10.06 12.82 -0.56
C GLY A 40 -10.38 11.96 -1.78
N VAL A 41 -9.50 12.03 -2.78
CA VAL A 41 -9.52 11.13 -3.93
C VAL A 41 -8.23 10.35 -3.95
N ILE A 42 -8.33 9.02 -4.05
CA ILE A 42 -7.17 8.14 -4.25
C ILE A 42 -6.66 8.35 -5.68
N VAL A 43 -5.40 8.75 -5.82
CA VAL A 43 -4.80 9.10 -7.13
C VAL A 43 -3.97 7.98 -7.75
N GLU A 44 -3.65 6.95 -6.97
CA GLU A 44 -2.91 5.76 -7.42
C GLU A 44 -3.63 4.49 -6.98
N ASP A 45 -3.59 3.46 -7.81
CA ASP A 45 -4.06 2.13 -7.39
C ASP A 45 -3.24 1.64 -6.20
N TYR A 46 -3.96 1.21 -5.17
CA TYR A 46 -3.36 0.71 -3.93
C TYR A 46 -4.12 -0.50 -3.42
N THR A 47 -3.36 -1.45 -2.90
CA THR A 47 -3.83 -2.60 -2.15
C THR A 47 -2.95 -2.77 -0.92
N ALA A 48 -3.53 -3.20 0.19
CA ALA A 48 -2.80 -3.56 1.40
C ALA A 48 -2.37 -5.05 1.39
N LYS A 49 -2.32 -5.68 0.21
CA LYS A 49 -1.89 -7.07 0.06
C LYS A 49 -0.43 -7.22 0.49
N GLU A 50 -0.20 -7.97 1.57
CA GLU A 50 1.14 -8.39 1.99
C GLU A 50 1.61 -9.58 1.16
N LEU A 51 2.92 -9.76 1.04
CA LEU A 51 3.54 -10.90 0.34
C LEU A 51 4.13 -11.87 1.35
N ASP A 52 3.69 -13.12 1.28
CA ASP A 52 4.32 -14.22 2.03
C ASP A 52 5.69 -14.53 1.42
N VAL A 53 6.75 -14.47 2.22
CA VAL A 53 8.14 -14.66 1.77
C VAL A 53 8.87 -15.62 2.69
N GLU A 54 9.83 -16.36 2.14
CA GLU A 54 10.71 -17.25 2.91
C GLU A 54 12.13 -16.68 3.04
N ILE A 55 12.83 -17.08 4.11
CA ILE A 55 14.22 -16.66 4.32
C ILE A 55 15.09 -17.19 3.18
N GLY A 56 15.83 -16.29 2.53
CA GLY A 56 16.70 -16.62 1.40
C GLY A 56 16.02 -16.51 0.03
N GLU A 57 14.72 -16.23 -0.02
CA GLU A 57 14.01 -15.98 -1.26
C GLU A 57 14.50 -14.67 -1.92
N GLN A 58 14.77 -14.71 -3.22
CA GLN A 58 15.16 -13.53 -4.00
C GLN A 58 13.93 -12.89 -4.62
N LEU A 59 13.81 -11.58 -4.43
CA LEU A 59 12.65 -10.79 -4.82
C LEU A 59 13.08 -9.56 -5.61
N ILE A 60 12.22 -9.08 -6.51
CA ILE A 60 12.45 -7.86 -7.26
C ILE A 60 11.73 -6.71 -6.55
N LYS A 61 12.48 -5.65 -6.19
CA LYS A 61 11.92 -4.41 -5.63
C LYS A 61 11.26 -3.58 -6.73
N CYS A 62 9.98 -3.30 -6.59
CA CYS A 62 9.20 -2.52 -7.56
C CYS A 62 8.86 -1.11 -7.06
N LYS A 63 8.57 -0.96 -5.77
CA LYS A 63 8.20 0.33 -5.15
C LYS A 63 8.60 0.36 -3.68
N GLU A 64 8.82 1.55 -3.15
CA GLU A 64 8.98 1.82 -1.72
C GLU A 64 7.89 2.78 -1.25
N LEU A 65 7.30 2.50 -0.08
CA LEU A 65 6.30 3.37 0.54
C LEU A 65 6.24 3.14 2.06
N ASN A 66 6.44 4.18 2.85
CA ASN A 66 6.25 4.15 4.32
C ASN A 66 6.97 3.03 5.07
N GLY A 67 8.20 2.69 4.69
CA GLY A 67 8.94 1.61 5.36
C GLY A 67 8.60 0.20 4.86
N TRP A 68 7.90 0.10 3.73
CA TRP A 68 7.57 -1.14 3.04
C TRP A 68 8.05 -1.12 1.60
N TYR A 69 8.38 -2.30 1.07
CA TYR A 69 8.62 -2.50 -0.34
C TYR A 69 7.49 -3.29 -1.00
N TRP A 70 7.04 -2.83 -2.16
CA TRP A 70 6.26 -3.66 -3.07
C TRP A 70 7.26 -4.55 -3.80
N MET A 71 7.20 -5.85 -3.50
CA MET A 71 8.14 -6.84 -4.01
C MET A 71 7.41 -7.80 -4.94
N LYS A 72 8.17 -8.39 -5.87
CA LYS A 72 7.71 -9.42 -6.79
C LYS A 72 8.56 -10.68 -6.67
N LYS A 73 7.90 -11.84 -6.49
CA LYS A 73 8.54 -13.15 -6.56
C LYS A 73 9.01 -13.44 -7.98
N ILE A 74 10.24 -13.92 -8.13
CA ILE A 74 10.81 -14.22 -9.44
C ILE A 74 10.11 -15.43 -10.08
N GLU A 75 9.83 -16.47 -9.30
CA GLU A 75 9.29 -17.73 -9.81
C GLU A 75 7.78 -17.67 -10.07
N THR A 76 7.01 -17.16 -9.11
CA THR A 76 5.54 -17.18 -9.19
C THR A 76 4.95 -15.89 -9.77
N LEU A 77 5.77 -14.84 -9.93
CA LEU A 77 5.34 -13.49 -10.28
C LEU A 77 4.36 -12.86 -9.29
N GLU A 78 4.18 -13.47 -8.11
CA GLU A 78 3.32 -12.92 -7.08
C GLU A 78 3.89 -11.62 -6.51
N GLU A 79 3.00 -10.67 -6.25
CA GLU A 79 3.34 -9.35 -5.75
C GLU A 79 2.61 -9.03 -4.44
N GLY A 80 3.25 -8.24 -3.59
CA GLY A 80 2.71 -7.77 -2.31
C GLY A 80 3.72 -6.91 -1.54
N TRP A 81 3.26 -6.32 -0.44
CA TRP A 81 4.09 -5.53 0.46
C TRP A 81 4.91 -6.42 1.41
N VAL A 82 6.18 -6.08 1.60
CA VAL A 82 7.10 -6.69 2.58
C VAL A 82 7.74 -5.57 3.42
N PRO A 83 7.83 -5.69 4.76
CA PRO A 83 8.54 -4.72 5.60
C PRO A 83 10.01 -4.60 5.19
N ILE A 84 10.55 -3.39 5.12
CA ILE A 84 11.96 -3.18 4.74
C ILE A 84 12.92 -3.89 5.70
N GLU A 85 12.56 -3.97 6.98
CA GLU A 85 13.34 -4.66 8.02
C GLU A 85 13.48 -6.17 7.79
N ASN A 86 12.62 -6.77 6.97
CA ASN A 86 12.65 -8.19 6.63
C ASN A 86 13.46 -8.50 5.36
N VAL A 87 14.04 -7.50 4.71
CA VAL A 87 14.80 -7.67 3.46
C VAL A 87 16.21 -7.10 3.54
N VAL A 88 17.09 -7.64 2.71
CA VAL A 88 18.45 -7.13 2.50
C VAL A 88 18.68 -6.92 1.00
N GLU A 89 19.23 -5.77 0.63
CA GLU A 89 19.58 -5.49 -0.76
C GLU A 89 20.83 -6.27 -1.14
N LEU A 90 20.73 -7.08 -2.19
CA LEU A 90 21.86 -7.82 -2.75
C LEU A 90 22.76 -6.82 -3.51
N LYS A 91 24.07 -6.85 -3.21
CA LYS A 91 25.09 -6.02 -3.86
C LYS A 91 25.77 -6.74 -5.00
#